data_AF-A0A945CEA0-F1
#
_entry.id   AF-A0A945CEA0-F1
#
_cell.length_a   1.000
_cell.length_b   1.000
_cell.length_c   1.000
_cell.angle_alpha   90.00
_cell.angle_beta   90.00
_cell.angle_gamma   90.00
#
_symmetry.space_group_name_H-M   'P 1'
#
loop_
_entity.id
_entity.type
_entity.pdbx_description
1 polymer ?
#
loop_
_entity_poly.entity_id
_entity_poly.type
_entity_poly.pdbx_seq_one_letter_code
_entity_poly.pdbx_strand_id
1 'polypeptide(L)'
;MPETRDSKFRFAHHLIDTDLEGVYWGQTALADLDGDGRLEFIMGRWRGELLWYKYHTPDQWTRHLLHPEALSDVGLCVLDVDGDGHLDVVSGGGWYRNTQDPNSPFERFVYDPELDGSHDIMAADIDGDGRMEVVTMSDRNSLRWYRIPDDPTRPWEMHFVGPAVHAGATIGDVDSDGDLDIVRTNVWFENIDGDGSRWAVH
;
A
#
# COMPACT_ATOMS: atom_id res chain seq x y z
N MET A 1 20.02 -4.87 45.61
CA MET A 1 20.60 -3.91 44.63
C MET A 1 19.90 -4.18 43.30
N PRO A 2 19.34 -3.20 42.59
CA PRO A 2 18.72 -3.46 41.30
C PRO A 2 19.83 -3.52 40.24
N GLU A 3 19.92 -4.65 39.54
CA GLU A 3 20.80 -4.84 38.39
C GLU A 3 20.33 -3.96 37.24
N THR A 4 21.25 -3.12 36.73
CA THR A 4 21.07 -2.34 35.52
C THR A 4 20.99 -3.30 34.33
N ARG A 5 19.82 -3.36 33.67
CA ARG A 5 19.67 -4.06 32.38
C ARG A 5 20.49 -3.36 31.31
N ASP A 6 21.67 -3.90 31.00
CA ASP A 6 22.41 -3.54 29.80
C ASP A 6 21.66 -4.10 28.59
N SER A 7 20.89 -3.25 27.92
CA SER A 7 20.28 -3.57 26.64
C SER A 7 21.36 -3.57 25.56
N LYS A 8 21.51 -4.69 24.81
CA LYS A 8 22.38 -4.79 23.62
C LYS A 8 21.99 -3.74 22.55
N PHE A 9 20.77 -3.23 22.61
CA PHE A 9 20.22 -2.25 21.67
C PHE A 9 20.21 -0.87 22.29
N ARG A 10 20.67 0.12 21.51
CA ARG A 10 20.54 1.54 21.81
C ARG A 10 19.57 2.12 20.81
N PHE A 11 18.57 2.83 21.29
CA PHE A 11 17.57 3.51 20.47
C PHE A 11 17.78 5.01 20.58
N ALA A 12 17.66 5.70 19.45
CA ALA A 12 17.52 7.15 19.38
C ALA A 12 16.15 7.43 18.75
N HIS A 13 15.48 8.46 19.25
CA HIS A 13 14.23 8.94 18.65
C HIS A 13 14.56 10.19 17.83
N HIS A 14 14.02 10.22 16.62
CA HIS A 14 14.11 11.36 15.71
C HIS A 14 12.70 11.79 15.34
N LEU A 15 12.48 13.09 15.21
CA LEU A 15 11.19 13.64 14.84
C LEU A 15 11.20 13.99 13.34
N ILE A 16 10.21 13.49 12.60
CA ILE A 16 10.07 13.74 11.16
C ILE A 16 9.27 15.02 10.89
N ASP A 17 8.12 15.16 11.55
CA ASP A 17 7.25 16.32 11.41
C ASP A 17 6.56 16.62 12.76
N THR A 18 6.81 17.81 13.29
CA THR A 18 6.24 18.29 14.55
C THR A 18 5.01 19.18 14.36
N ASP A 19 4.70 19.52 13.11
CA ASP A 19 3.61 20.41 12.73
C ASP A 19 2.42 19.61 12.16
N LEU A 20 2.44 18.27 12.28
CA LEU A 20 1.33 17.40 11.90
C LEU A 20 0.09 17.68 12.76
N GLU A 21 -0.99 18.10 12.12
CA GLU A 21 -2.26 18.34 12.78
C GLU A 21 -3.11 17.05 12.84
N GLY A 22 -3.83 16.87 13.95
CA GLY A 22 -4.75 15.75 14.14
C GLY A 22 -4.08 14.43 14.52
N VAL A 23 -4.89 13.36 14.58
CA VAL A 23 -4.47 12.05 15.12
C VAL A 23 -4.82 10.86 14.24
N TYR A 24 -5.34 11.12 13.02
CA TYR A 24 -5.82 10.08 12.12
C TYR A 24 -4.86 9.82 10.97
N TRP A 25 -3.59 9.61 11.30
CA TRP A 25 -2.54 9.26 10.33
C TRP A 25 -2.23 7.76 10.48
N GLY A 26 -2.27 7.01 9.39
CA GLY A 26 -2.16 5.55 9.47
C GLY A 26 -1.66 4.86 8.21
N GLN A 27 -1.89 5.46 7.04
CA GLN A 27 -1.34 4.93 5.80
C GLN A 27 0.15 5.25 5.78
N THR A 28 1.00 4.24 5.64
CA THR A 28 2.45 4.43 5.66
C THR A 28 3.16 3.51 4.67
N ALA A 29 4.18 4.04 4.00
CA ALA A 29 5.15 3.24 3.24
C ALA A 29 6.52 3.91 3.22
N LEU A 30 7.53 3.12 2.86
CA LEU A 30 8.86 3.58 2.50
C LEU A 30 9.12 3.20 1.03
N ALA A 31 9.49 4.17 0.20
CA ALA A 31 9.77 3.95 -1.21
C ALA A 31 10.67 5.05 -1.78
N ASP A 32 11.50 4.71 -2.77
CA ASP A 32 12.32 5.69 -3.51
C ASP A 32 11.43 6.39 -4.55
N LEU A 33 10.74 7.46 -4.11
CA LEU A 33 9.75 8.15 -4.92
C LEU A 33 10.38 9.14 -5.90
N ASP A 34 11.58 9.64 -5.57
CA ASP A 34 12.29 10.60 -6.44
C ASP A 34 13.48 10.01 -7.20
N GLY A 35 13.73 8.71 -7.05
CA GLY A 35 14.71 7.95 -7.82
C GLY A 35 16.16 8.23 -7.41
N ASP A 36 16.38 8.78 -6.21
CA ASP A 36 17.71 9.10 -5.69
C ASP A 36 18.40 7.93 -4.96
N GLY A 37 17.72 6.78 -4.86
CA GLY A 37 18.21 5.56 -4.24
C GLY A 37 18.04 5.53 -2.72
N ARG A 38 17.33 6.52 -2.14
CA ARG A 38 16.93 6.54 -0.73
C ARG A 38 15.43 6.44 -0.61
N LEU A 39 14.98 5.94 0.53
CA LEU A 39 13.55 5.78 0.77
C LEU A 39 12.97 7.08 1.34
N GLU A 40 11.95 7.58 0.66
CA GLU A 40 11.02 8.57 1.18
C GLU A 40 10.03 7.88 2.11
N PHE A 41 9.52 8.66 3.07
CA PHE A 41 8.42 8.22 3.92
C PHE A 41 7.10 8.79 3.41
N ILE A 42 6.14 7.91 3.11
CA ILE A 42 4.80 8.28 2.67
C ILE A 42 3.86 8.14 3.86
N MET A 43 2.99 9.13 4.05
CA MET A 43 2.01 9.14 5.14
C MET A 43 0.65 9.64 4.65
N GLY A 44 -0.42 8.93 5.00
CA GLY A 44 -1.79 9.34 4.67
C GLY A 44 -2.67 9.54 5.90
N ARG A 45 -3.48 10.60 5.83
CA ARG A 45 -4.56 10.89 6.79
C ARG A 45 -5.83 10.17 6.38
N TRP A 46 -6.57 9.66 7.36
CA TRP A 46 -7.91 9.09 7.16
C TRP A 46 -8.78 10.07 6.39
N ARG A 47 -9.19 9.66 5.18
CA ARG A 47 -10.02 10.47 4.27
C ARG A 47 -9.50 11.91 4.11
N GLY A 48 -8.19 12.07 3.90
CA GLY A 48 -7.54 13.37 3.85
C GLY A 48 -6.25 13.36 3.05
N GLU A 49 -5.29 14.18 3.47
CA GLU A 49 -4.04 14.39 2.74
C GLU A 49 -3.18 13.13 2.68
N LEU A 50 -2.57 12.90 1.52
CA LEU A 50 -1.37 12.09 1.35
C LEU A 50 -0.17 13.03 1.32
N LEU A 51 0.83 12.71 2.12
CA LEU A 51 2.10 13.42 2.23
C LEU A 51 3.24 12.47 1.90
N TRP A 52 4.35 13.03 1.44
CA TRP A 52 5.62 12.31 1.43
C TRP A 52 6.73 13.19 1.99
N TYR A 53 7.75 12.54 2.54
CA TYR A 53 8.83 13.18 3.24
C TYR A 53 10.16 12.74 2.64
N LYS A 54 10.86 13.70 2.01
CA LYS A 54 12.23 13.48 1.52
C LYS A 54 13.20 13.40 2.69
N TYR A 55 13.96 12.31 2.75
CA TYR A 55 14.99 12.11 3.77
C TYR A 55 16.26 12.91 3.44
N HIS A 56 16.80 13.65 4.41
CA HIS A 56 18.14 14.25 4.31
C HIS A 56 19.08 13.73 5.39
N THR A 57 18.63 13.83 6.64
CA THR A 57 19.32 13.31 7.84
C THR A 57 18.26 12.89 8.87
N PRO A 58 18.62 12.18 9.96
CA PRO A 58 17.62 11.69 10.92
C PRO A 58 16.64 12.76 11.43
N ASP A 59 17.11 13.97 11.69
CA ASP A 59 16.32 15.11 12.19
C ASP A 59 15.97 16.15 11.10
N GLN A 60 16.20 15.83 9.82
CA GLN A 60 15.93 16.76 8.71
C GLN A 60 15.21 16.04 7.57
N TRP A 61 13.95 16.42 7.39
CA TRP A 61 13.06 15.92 6.36
C TRP A 61 12.38 17.10 5.65
N THR A 62 12.06 16.94 4.36
CA THR A 62 11.25 17.91 3.63
C THR A 62 9.89 17.31 3.34
N ARG A 63 8.83 17.94 3.86
CA ARG A 63 7.45 17.56 3.61
C ARG A 63 6.99 18.06 2.23
N HIS A 64 6.31 17.18 1.50
CA HIS A 64 5.65 17.46 0.24
C HIS A 64 4.20 16.98 0.30
N LEU A 65 3.29 17.70 -0.35
CA LEU A 65 1.92 17.25 -0.54
C LEU A 65 1.88 16.29 -1.73
N LEU A 66 1.51 15.04 -1.50
CA LEU A 66 1.29 14.06 -2.56
C LEU A 66 -0.08 14.29 -3.19
N HIS A 67 -1.14 14.37 -2.37
CA HIS A 67 -2.49 14.68 -2.84
C HIS A 67 -3.35 15.21 -1.67
N PRO A 68 -4.24 16.20 -1.88
CA PRO A 68 -5.05 16.77 -0.80
C PRO A 68 -6.13 15.82 -0.24
N GLU A 69 -6.49 14.78 -1.00
CA GLU A 69 -7.59 13.88 -0.63
C GLU A 69 -7.37 12.43 -1.11
N ALA A 70 -7.30 11.49 -0.17
CA ALA A 70 -7.33 10.07 -0.43
C ALA A 70 -8.37 9.35 0.41
N LEU A 71 -9.19 8.54 -0.27
CA LEU A 71 -10.30 7.81 0.32
C LEU A 71 -9.84 6.42 0.75
N SER A 72 -8.91 6.38 1.71
CA SER A 72 -8.48 5.15 2.38
C SER A 72 -8.67 5.23 3.89
N ASP A 73 -8.70 4.08 4.55
CA ASP A 73 -8.73 4.01 6.00
C ASP A 73 -7.29 4.11 6.53
N VAL A 74 -6.52 3.03 6.38
CA VAL A 74 -5.12 2.92 6.82
C VAL A 74 -4.21 2.22 5.80
N GLY A 75 -4.74 1.64 4.71
CA GLY A 75 -3.93 0.93 3.73
C GLY A 75 -3.47 1.80 2.57
N LEU A 76 -2.22 1.61 2.13
CA LEU A 76 -1.70 2.02 0.83
C LEU A 76 -0.65 1.02 0.35
N CYS A 77 -0.36 1.00 -0.95
CA CYS A 77 0.84 0.34 -1.49
C CYS A 77 1.55 1.25 -2.50
N VAL A 78 2.76 0.87 -2.86
CA VAL A 78 3.63 1.60 -3.79
C VAL A 78 4.14 0.63 -4.85
N LEU A 79 3.98 0.99 -6.12
CA LEU A 79 4.40 0.22 -7.29
C LEU A 79 4.44 1.13 -8.52
N ASP A 80 5.18 0.73 -9.56
CA ASP A 80 5.11 1.37 -10.88
C ASP A 80 3.87 0.83 -11.61
N VAL A 81 2.80 1.63 -11.67
CA VAL A 81 1.49 1.18 -12.19
C VAL A 81 1.44 1.26 -13.71
N ASP A 82 2.13 2.21 -14.32
CA ASP A 82 2.05 2.45 -15.76
C ASP A 82 3.33 2.11 -16.54
N GLY A 83 4.34 1.57 -15.86
CA GLY A 83 5.57 1.10 -16.45
C GLY A 83 6.50 2.22 -16.89
N ASP A 84 6.33 3.45 -16.38
CA ASP A 84 7.20 4.57 -16.70
C ASP A 84 8.52 4.60 -15.89
N GLY A 85 8.68 3.66 -14.96
CA GLY A 85 9.87 3.50 -14.13
C GLY A 85 9.85 4.33 -12.86
N HIS A 86 8.76 5.06 -12.59
CA HIS A 86 8.57 5.83 -11.36
C HIS A 86 7.56 5.15 -10.46
N LEU A 87 7.87 5.10 -9.16
CA LEU A 87 6.96 4.51 -8.19
C LEU A 87 5.77 5.43 -7.95
N ASP A 88 4.58 4.86 -8.06
CA ASP A 88 3.28 5.49 -7.81
C ASP A 88 2.70 5.04 -6.48
N VAL A 89 1.65 5.74 -6.01
CA VAL A 89 0.92 5.37 -4.80
C VAL A 89 -0.47 4.89 -5.14
N VAL A 90 -0.91 3.80 -4.52
CA VAL A 90 -2.29 3.31 -4.58
C VAL A 90 -2.90 3.37 -3.18
N SER A 91 -4.03 4.06 -3.06
CA SER A 91 -4.74 4.26 -1.79
C SER A 91 -6.25 4.32 -2.02
N GLY A 92 -6.99 3.45 -1.32
CA GLY A 92 -8.43 3.23 -1.58
C GLY A 92 -8.65 2.83 -3.04
N GLY A 93 -9.72 3.31 -3.67
CA GLY A 93 -9.98 3.14 -5.12
C GLY A 93 -9.21 4.11 -6.02
N GLY A 94 -8.15 4.75 -5.51
CA GLY A 94 -7.36 5.76 -6.21
C GLY A 94 -5.94 5.28 -6.52
N TRP A 95 -5.52 5.53 -7.76
CA TRP A 95 -4.12 5.50 -8.19
C TRP A 95 -3.62 6.94 -8.30
N TYR A 96 -2.46 7.21 -7.71
CA TYR A 96 -1.80 8.51 -7.68
C TYR A 96 -0.48 8.37 -8.44
N ARG A 97 -0.48 8.83 -9.68
CA ARG A 97 0.67 8.79 -10.58
C ARG A 97 1.69 9.86 -10.22
N ASN A 98 2.93 9.44 -10.07
CA ASN A 98 4.06 10.30 -9.74
C ASN A 98 4.39 11.23 -10.92
N THR A 99 4.33 12.54 -10.66
CA THR A 99 4.60 13.57 -11.68
C THR A 99 6.08 13.96 -11.76
N GLN A 100 6.92 13.39 -10.88
CA GLN A 100 8.34 13.72 -10.71
C GLN A 100 8.63 15.19 -10.39
N ASP A 101 7.61 16.00 -10.09
CA ASP A 101 7.76 17.34 -9.58
C ASP A 101 7.39 17.37 -8.09
N PRO A 102 8.37 17.53 -7.19
CA PRO A 102 8.12 17.55 -5.74
C PRO A 102 7.23 18.72 -5.29
N ASN A 103 6.97 19.70 -6.15
CA ASN A 103 6.11 20.84 -5.85
C ASN A 103 4.69 20.71 -6.41
N SER A 104 4.41 19.63 -7.15
CA SER A 104 3.11 19.36 -7.73
C SER A 104 2.48 18.10 -7.12
N PRO A 105 1.18 18.11 -6.81
CA PRO A 105 0.48 16.89 -6.43
C PRO A 105 0.60 15.83 -7.53
N PHE A 106 0.51 14.57 -7.11
CA PHE A 106 0.42 13.43 -8.01
C PHE A 106 -0.89 13.51 -8.79
N GLU A 107 -0.88 13.03 -10.04
CA GLU A 107 -2.09 12.95 -10.86
C GLU A 107 -2.96 11.79 -10.36
N ARG A 108 -4.24 12.04 -10.10
CA ARG A 108 -5.14 11.03 -9.53
C ARG A 108 -6.06 10.43 -10.60
N PHE A 109 -6.06 9.10 -10.67
CA PHE A 109 -7.04 8.28 -11.40
C PHE A 109 -7.87 7.47 -10.41
N VAL A 110 -9.16 7.29 -10.71
CA VAL A 110 -10.06 6.44 -9.91
C VAL A 110 -10.26 5.14 -10.66
N TYR A 111 -9.71 4.06 -10.14
CA TYR A 111 -9.80 2.74 -10.76
C TYR A 111 -11.01 1.93 -10.27
N ASP A 112 -11.48 2.20 -9.05
CA ASP A 112 -12.72 1.63 -8.49
C ASP A 112 -13.46 2.69 -7.66
N PRO A 113 -14.54 3.31 -8.18
CA PRO A 113 -15.29 4.32 -7.45
C PRO A 113 -16.10 3.74 -6.27
N GLU A 114 -16.32 2.42 -6.23
CA GLU A 114 -17.06 1.74 -5.16
C GLU A 114 -16.14 1.27 -4.03
N LEU A 115 -14.81 1.36 -4.20
CA LEU A 115 -13.84 1.08 -3.16
C LEU A 115 -13.70 2.29 -2.22
N ASP A 116 -14.65 2.41 -1.29
CA ASP A 116 -14.67 3.44 -0.25
C ASP A 116 -13.86 3.04 1.00
N GLY A 117 -12.55 3.04 0.83
CA GLY A 117 -11.57 2.80 1.88
C GLY A 117 -11.10 1.36 2.03
N SER A 118 -9.82 1.20 2.38
CA SER A 118 -9.16 -0.07 2.63
C SER A 118 -8.35 -0.02 3.93
N HIS A 119 -8.27 -1.16 4.63
CA HIS A 119 -7.34 -1.33 5.75
C HIS A 119 -5.99 -1.80 5.24
N ASP A 120 -6.00 -2.80 4.35
CA ASP A 120 -4.77 -3.30 3.72
C ASP A 120 -4.87 -3.13 2.21
N ILE A 121 -3.74 -2.72 1.63
CA ILE A 121 -3.50 -2.68 0.20
C ILE A 121 -2.10 -3.25 -0.01
N MET A 122 -1.96 -4.21 -0.91
CA MET A 122 -0.70 -4.87 -1.24
C MET A 122 -0.55 -4.98 -2.75
N ALA A 123 0.68 -5.07 -3.24
CA ALA A 123 0.99 -5.37 -4.63
C ALA A 123 1.67 -6.75 -4.71
N ALA A 124 1.20 -7.61 -5.62
CA ALA A 124 1.75 -8.95 -5.84
C ALA A 124 1.34 -9.47 -7.23
N ASP A 125 2.18 -10.32 -7.84
CA ASP A 125 1.86 -11.07 -9.07
C ASP A 125 0.92 -12.23 -8.74
N ILE A 126 -0.37 -11.96 -8.70
CA ILE A 126 -1.40 -12.91 -8.26
C ILE A 126 -1.74 -13.90 -9.38
N ASP A 127 -1.62 -13.47 -10.64
CA ASP A 127 -1.94 -14.32 -11.78
C ASP A 127 -0.72 -14.96 -12.47
N GLY A 128 0.48 -14.71 -11.94
CA GLY A 128 1.73 -15.34 -12.37
C GLY A 128 2.23 -14.86 -13.73
N ASP A 129 1.74 -13.72 -14.23
CA ASP A 129 2.08 -13.19 -15.54
C ASP A 129 3.30 -12.25 -15.54
N GLY A 130 3.85 -11.98 -14.34
CA GLY A 130 5.02 -11.14 -14.13
C GLY A 130 4.69 -9.65 -13.98
N ARG A 131 3.41 -9.24 -14.04
CA ARG A 131 2.96 -7.91 -13.64
C ARG A 131 2.39 -7.96 -12.23
N MET A 132 2.38 -6.82 -11.55
CA MET A 132 1.83 -6.73 -10.21
C MET A 132 0.35 -6.39 -10.29
N GLU A 133 -0.46 -7.13 -9.54
CA GLU A 133 -1.84 -6.81 -9.22
C GLU A 133 -1.91 -6.03 -7.90
N VAL A 134 -3.07 -5.40 -7.64
CA VAL A 134 -3.36 -4.78 -6.35
C VAL A 134 -4.38 -5.59 -5.58
N VAL A 135 -4.04 -6.02 -4.36
CA VAL A 135 -4.94 -6.70 -3.43
C VAL A 135 -5.46 -5.71 -2.39
N THR A 136 -6.77 -5.67 -2.15
CA THR A 136 -7.37 -4.80 -1.13
C THR A 136 -8.31 -5.55 -0.19
N MET A 137 -8.38 -5.07 1.05
CA MET A 137 -9.28 -5.62 2.07
C MET A 137 -9.68 -4.56 3.12
N SER A 138 -10.93 -4.63 3.60
CA SER A 138 -11.42 -3.97 4.81
C SER A 138 -12.63 -4.71 5.38
N ASP A 139 -13.23 -4.17 6.45
CA ASP A 139 -14.53 -4.60 6.96
C ASP A 139 -15.72 -3.98 6.20
N ARG A 140 -15.46 -3.00 5.33
CA ARG A 140 -16.44 -2.36 4.46
C ARG A 140 -16.41 -2.88 3.02
N ASN A 141 -15.37 -3.61 2.64
CA ASN A 141 -15.21 -4.21 1.33
C ASN A 141 -14.79 -5.69 1.40
N SER A 142 -15.01 -6.45 0.33
CA SER A 142 -14.51 -7.83 0.22
C SER A 142 -12.99 -7.88 0.10
N LEU A 143 -12.38 -9.00 0.47
CA LEU A 143 -11.04 -9.33 0.02
C LEU A 143 -11.10 -9.53 -1.51
N ARG A 144 -10.31 -8.74 -2.23
CA ARG A 144 -10.31 -8.69 -3.70
C ARG A 144 -8.92 -8.39 -4.23
N TRP A 145 -8.67 -8.79 -5.46
CA TRP A 145 -7.52 -8.35 -6.22
C TRP A 145 -7.96 -7.65 -7.52
N TYR A 146 -7.09 -6.81 -8.06
CA TYR A 146 -7.35 -6.01 -9.25
C TYR A 146 -6.26 -6.20 -10.28
N ARG A 147 -6.65 -6.57 -11.51
CA ARG A 147 -5.76 -6.57 -12.66
C ARG A 147 -5.58 -5.15 -13.16
N ILE A 148 -4.33 -4.69 -13.22
CA ILE A 148 -3.99 -3.40 -13.83
C ILE A 148 -4.01 -3.57 -15.35
N PRO A 149 -4.87 -2.84 -16.09
CA PRO A 149 -4.93 -2.93 -17.54
C PRO A 149 -3.73 -2.20 -18.18
N ASP A 150 -3.43 -2.50 -19.45
CA ASP A 150 -2.38 -1.81 -20.23
C ASP A 150 -2.54 -0.28 -20.26
N ASP A 151 -3.79 0.21 -20.19
CA ASP A 151 -4.12 1.62 -19.95
C ASP A 151 -4.65 1.77 -18.52
N PRO A 152 -3.78 1.97 -17.51
CA PRO A 152 -4.18 1.99 -16.10
C PRO A 152 -5.05 3.19 -15.72
N THR A 153 -5.25 4.14 -16.64
CA THR A 153 -6.21 5.25 -16.46
C THR A 153 -7.67 4.79 -16.57
N ARG A 154 -7.89 3.56 -17.04
CA ARG A 154 -9.21 2.91 -17.08
C ARG A 154 -9.52 2.21 -15.76
N PRO A 155 -10.81 1.93 -15.47
CA PRO A 155 -11.17 1.08 -14.34
C PRO A 155 -10.45 -0.26 -14.39
N TRP A 156 -9.99 -0.73 -13.23
CA TRP A 156 -9.29 -2.00 -13.12
C TRP A 156 -10.29 -3.15 -12.98
N GLU A 157 -9.92 -4.33 -13.50
CA GLU A 157 -10.77 -5.52 -13.40
C GLU A 157 -10.71 -6.06 -11.97
N MET A 158 -11.85 -6.12 -11.28
CA MET A 158 -11.94 -6.60 -9.90
C MET A 158 -12.28 -8.09 -9.85
N HIS A 159 -11.51 -8.84 -9.08
CA HIS A 159 -11.73 -10.24 -8.79
C HIS A 159 -12.00 -10.46 -7.29
N PHE A 160 -13.11 -11.12 -6.99
CA PHE A 160 -13.49 -11.45 -5.62
C PHE A 160 -12.73 -12.69 -5.11
N VAL A 161 -12.15 -12.59 -3.92
CA VAL A 161 -11.46 -13.70 -3.25
C VAL A 161 -12.27 -14.16 -2.03
N GLY A 162 -12.72 -13.23 -1.19
CA GLY A 162 -13.36 -13.57 0.07
C GLY A 162 -14.21 -12.45 0.68
N PRO A 163 -15.07 -12.78 1.66
CA PRO A 163 -15.98 -11.81 2.27
C PRO A 163 -15.24 -10.74 3.08
N ALA A 164 -15.89 -9.61 3.35
CA ALA A 164 -15.33 -8.53 4.18
C ALA A 164 -15.02 -8.97 5.63
N VAL A 165 -13.98 -8.39 6.24
CA VAL A 165 -13.66 -8.59 7.67
C VAL A 165 -12.73 -7.49 8.19
N HIS A 166 -12.81 -7.20 9.49
CA HIS A 166 -11.86 -6.32 10.17
C HIS A 166 -10.60 -7.11 10.57
N ALA A 167 -9.63 -7.23 9.65
CA ALA A 167 -8.45 -8.08 9.80
C ALA A 167 -7.18 -7.41 9.27
N GLY A 168 -6.06 -8.13 9.41
CA GLY A 168 -4.89 -7.99 8.54
C GLY A 168 -4.84 -9.10 7.48
N ALA A 169 -4.27 -8.82 6.31
CA ALA A 169 -3.98 -9.79 5.25
C ALA A 169 -2.48 -9.83 4.89
N THR A 170 -2.02 -10.97 4.37
CA THR A 170 -0.67 -11.16 3.83
C THR A 170 -0.71 -12.13 2.65
N ILE A 171 0.35 -12.12 1.85
CA ILE A 171 0.45 -12.86 0.60
C ILE A 171 1.74 -13.67 0.60
N GLY A 172 1.68 -14.90 0.10
CA GLY A 172 2.84 -15.76 -0.07
C GLY A 172 2.43 -17.16 -0.48
N ASP A 173 3.34 -17.90 -1.09
CA ASP A 173 3.18 -19.32 -1.38
C ASP A 173 3.18 -20.12 -0.06
N VAL A 174 2.00 -20.59 0.38
CA VAL A 174 1.83 -21.21 1.71
C VAL A 174 2.16 -22.70 1.68
N ASP A 175 1.86 -23.39 0.59
CA ASP A 175 2.00 -24.84 0.48
C ASP A 175 3.13 -25.31 -0.46
N SER A 176 3.88 -24.36 -1.01
CA SER A 176 5.04 -24.57 -1.89
C SER A 176 4.70 -25.17 -3.26
N ASP A 177 3.51 -24.88 -3.78
CA ASP A 177 3.11 -25.31 -5.13
C ASP A 177 3.56 -24.35 -6.24
N GLY A 178 4.03 -23.15 -5.86
CA GLY A 178 4.62 -22.15 -6.73
C GLY A 178 3.70 -21.00 -7.13
N ASP A 179 2.46 -20.94 -6.62
CA ASP A 179 1.60 -19.78 -6.76
C ASP A 179 1.46 -18.97 -5.46
N LEU A 180 0.97 -17.74 -5.58
CA LEU A 180 0.78 -16.86 -4.43
C LEU A 180 -0.63 -17.03 -3.86
N ASP A 181 -0.67 -17.37 -2.58
CA ASP A 181 -1.89 -17.43 -1.78
C ASP A 181 -2.14 -16.14 -0.99
N ILE A 182 -3.36 -16.03 -0.46
CA ILE A 182 -3.73 -14.96 0.46
C ILE A 182 -4.11 -15.57 1.82
N VAL A 183 -3.45 -15.11 2.88
CA VAL A 183 -3.79 -15.46 4.27
C VAL A 183 -4.34 -14.24 4.98
N ARG A 184 -5.47 -14.42 5.65
CA ARG A 184 -6.12 -13.35 6.39
C ARG A 184 -6.72 -13.86 7.69
N THR A 185 -6.18 -13.38 8.81
CA THR A 185 -6.57 -13.77 10.18
C THR A 185 -6.58 -15.28 10.39
N ASN A 186 -7.74 -15.93 10.18
CA ASN A 186 -8.00 -17.34 10.47
C ASN A 186 -8.40 -18.12 9.22
N VAL A 187 -8.18 -17.56 8.03
CA VAL A 187 -8.55 -18.15 6.75
C VAL A 187 -7.35 -18.08 5.81
N TRP A 188 -7.07 -19.22 5.16
CA TRP A 188 -6.17 -19.29 4.02
C TRP A 188 -7.00 -19.46 2.74
N PHE A 189 -6.75 -18.60 1.76
CA PHE A 189 -7.30 -18.65 0.42
C PHE A 189 -6.22 -19.17 -0.52
N GLU A 190 -6.30 -20.46 -0.88
CA GLU A 190 -5.38 -21.16 -1.78
C GLU A 190 -5.72 -20.82 -3.24
N ASN A 191 -4.76 -20.34 -4.03
CA ASN A 191 -4.91 -19.97 -5.43
C ASN A 191 -4.83 -21.18 -6.37
N ILE A 192 -5.74 -22.15 -6.24
CA ILE A 192 -5.63 -23.49 -6.85
C ILE A 192 -5.30 -23.62 -8.35
N ASP A 193 -5.46 -22.57 -9.17
CA ASP A 193 -5.15 -22.59 -10.60
C ASP A 193 -3.92 -21.72 -10.94
N GLY A 194 -3.32 -21.03 -9.95
CA GLY A 194 -2.17 -20.13 -10.07
C GLY A 194 -2.42 -18.81 -10.80
N ASP A 195 -3.62 -18.60 -11.33
CA ASP A 195 -4.00 -17.44 -12.15
C ASP A 195 -4.98 -16.47 -11.45
N GLY A 196 -5.22 -16.68 -10.15
CA GLY A 196 -6.12 -15.88 -9.33
C GLY A 196 -7.60 -16.06 -9.65
N SER A 197 -7.97 -16.99 -10.54
CA SER A 197 -9.35 -17.19 -11.01
C SER A 197 -10.22 -18.02 -10.06
N ARG A 198 -9.60 -18.91 -9.27
CA ARG A 198 -10.30 -19.78 -8.32
C ARG A 198 -9.54 -19.89 -7.01
N TRP A 199 -10.30 -19.93 -5.93
CA TRP A 199 -9.78 -19.95 -4.56
C TRP A 199 -10.40 -21.09 -3.75
N ALA A 200 -9.58 -21.92 -3.12
CA ALA A 200 -10.02 -22.85 -2.08
C ALA A 200 -9.83 -22.21 -0.70
N VAL A 201 -10.70 -22.56 0.25
CA VAL A 201 -10.74 -21.94 1.58
C VAL A 201 -10.44 -23.00 2.64
N HIS A 202 -9.44 -22.73 3.48
CA HIS A 202 -8.99 -23.59 4.57
C HIS A 202 -9.07 -22.91 5.93
#